data_AF-A0A6A8MUA2-F1
#
_entry.id   AF-A0A6A8MUA2-F1
#
_cell.length_a   1.000
_cell.length_b   1.000
_cell.length_c   1.000
_cell.angle_alpha   90.00
_cell.angle_beta   90.00
_cell.angle_gamma   90.00
#
_symmetry.space_group_name_H-M   'P 1'
#
loop_
_entity.id
_entity.type
_entity.pdbx_description
1 polymer ?
#
loop_
_entity_poly.entity_id
_entity_poly.type
_entity_poly.pdbx_seq_one_letter_code
_entity_poly.pdbx_strand_id
1 'polypeptide(L)'
;MKPKLRTILIGVTILFSILGLAVGIIYSPILDVDKVVVVGAPGRESEVLDAAKIKIGEPLLVGSITSSDNRVAGLPWVESARLDRKLTGTARLIVRSRTPVAYARTPEGSVGLIDKEGIVVAIVPTPPPGVPEIKNAGPVPVPGQKISAP
;
A
#
# COMPACT_ATOMS: atom_id res chain seq x y z
N MET A 1 16.17 52.53 12.66
CA MET A 1 16.27 51.07 12.40
C MET A 1 17.34 50.86 11.34
N LYS A 2 18.43 50.10 11.63
CA LYS A 2 19.55 49.94 10.68
C LYS A 2 19.04 49.35 9.35
N PRO A 3 19.45 49.84 8.17
CA PRO A 3 18.86 49.47 6.87
C PRO A 3 18.92 47.96 6.60
N LYS A 4 19.97 47.28 7.08
CA LYS A 4 20.12 45.83 7.01
C LYS A 4 19.01 45.06 7.75
N LEU A 5 18.51 45.59 8.87
CA LEU A 5 17.45 44.94 9.66
C LEU A 5 16.09 45.01 8.95
N ARG A 6 15.81 46.09 8.22
CA ARG A 6 14.56 46.25 7.46
C ARG A 6 14.50 45.27 6.28
N THR A 7 15.58 45.13 5.52
CA THR A 7 15.64 44.19 4.39
C THR A 7 15.51 42.74 4.86
N ILE A 8 16.16 42.37 5.97
CA ILE A 8 16.01 41.04 6.58
C ILE A 8 14.56 40.80 7.00
N LEU A 9 13.92 41.77 7.66
CA LEU A 9 12.54 41.63 8.13
C LEU A 9 11.57 41.43 6.96
N ILE A 10 11.71 42.22 5.88
CA ILE A 10 10.90 42.07 4.65
C ILE A 10 11.10 40.68 4.04
N GLY A 11 12.35 40.23 3.93
CA GLY A 11 12.66 38.90 3.39
C GLY A 11 12.02 37.78 4.21
N VAL A 12 12.09 37.85 5.54
CA VAL A 12 11.45 36.88 6.44
C VAL A 12 9.93 36.89 6.29
N THR A 13 9.29 38.07 6.26
CA THR A 13 7.83 38.18 6.08
C THR A 13 7.38 37.58 4.75
N ILE A 14 8.10 37.85 3.65
CA ILE A 14 7.79 37.26 2.33
C ILE A 14 7.93 35.74 2.39
N LEU A 15 9.02 35.23 2.96
CA LEU A 15 9.24 33.79 3.09
C LEU A 15 8.11 33.10 3.87
N PHE A 16 7.76 33.61 5.05
CA PHE A 16 6.65 33.06 5.84
C PHE A 16 5.30 33.13 5.11
N SER A 17 5.06 34.20 4.35
CA SER A 17 3.82 34.34 3.56
C SER A 17 3.74 33.27 2.46
N ILE A 18 4.86 32.99 1.77
CA ILE A 18 4.94 31.93 0.75
C ILE A 18 4.71 30.55 1.38
N LEU A 19 5.36 30.26 2.51
CA LEU A 19 5.16 28.99 3.22
C LEU A 19 3.71 28.83 3.68
N GLY A 20 3.10 29.89 4.24
CA GLY A 20 1.71 29.86 4.68
C GLY A 20 0.74 29.57 3.52
N LEU A 21 0.96 30.20 2.37
CA LEU A 21 0.15 29.95 1.18
C LEU A 21 0.32 28.52 0.65
N ALA A 22 1.55 28.00 0.62
CA ALA A 22 1.84 26.64 0.18
C ALA A 22 1.13 25.60 1.08
N VAL A 23 1.20 25.79 2.40
CA VAL A 23 0.47 24.93 3.36
C VAL A 23 -1.03 25.06 3.14
N GLY A 24 -1.57 26.27 2.99
CA GLY A 24 -2.98 26.49 2.73
C GLY A 24 -3.50 25.75 1.49
N ILE A 25 -2.70 25.70 0.42
CA ILE A 25 -3.04 24.95 -0.79
C ILE A 25 -3.06 23.44 -0.53
N ILE A 26 -2.06 22.90 0.16
CA ILE A 26 -1.95 21.45 0.45
C ILE A 26 -3.13 20.93 1.28
N TYR A 27 -3.65 21.75 2.20
CA TYR A 27 -4.79 21.41 3.06
C TYR A 27 -6.12 21.96 2.53
N SER A 28 -6.18 22.37 1.27
CA SER A 28 -7.40 22.91 0.67
C SER A 28 -8.37 21.80 0.21
N PRO A 29 -9.69 22.09 0.12
CA PRO A 29 -10.69 21.17 -0.44
C PRO A 29 -10.52 20.85 -1.94
N ILE A 30 -9.51 21.42 -2.60
CA ILE A 30 -9.18 21.09 -3.99
C ILE A 30 -8.17 19.94 -4.02
N LEU A 31 -7.38 19.76 -2.96
CA LEU A 31 -6.30 18.79 -2.84
C LEU A 31 -6.53 17.81 -1.69
N ASP A 32 -7.78 17.46 -1.41
CA ASP A 32 -8.16 16.39 -0.50
C ASP A 32 -8.58 15.13 -1.27
N VAL A 33 -8.88 14.07 -0.53
CA VAL A 33 -9.36 12.80 -1.10
C VAL A 33 -10.88 12.84 -1.22
N ASP A 34 -11.40 12.91 -2.44
CA ASP A 34 -12.83 12.76 -2.74
C ASP A 34 -13.24 11.30 -2.92
N LYS A 35 -12.37 10.51 -3.56
CA LYS A 35 -12.66 9.11 -3.89
C LYS A 35 -11.43 8.23 -3.94
N VAL A 36 -11.61 6.98 -3.54
CA VAL A 36 -10.60 5.93 -3.62
C VAL A 36 -11.05 4.88 -4.63
N VAL A 37 -10.18 4.54 -5.59
CA VAL A 37 -10.44 3.55 -6.62
C VAL A 37 -9.41 2.44 -6.52
N VAL A 38 -9.85 1.19 -6.40
CA VAL A 38 -8.98 0.01 -6.38
C VAL A 38 -8.98 -0.66 -7.76
N VAL A 39 -7.80 -1.04 -8.24
CA VAL A 39 -7.60 -1.74 -9.52
C VAL A 39 -6.71 -2.96 -9.28
N GLY A 40 -7.06 -4.11 -9.88
CA GLY A 40 -6.23 -5.32 -9.82
C GLY A 40 -6.45 -6.21 -8.59
N ALA A 41 -7.54 -5.99 -7.84
CA ALA A 41 -7.94 -6.77 -6.67
C ALA A 41 -9.41 -7.27 -6.78
N PRO A 42 -9.79 -7.99 -7.85
CA PRO A 42 -11.18 -8.38 -8.09
C PRO A 42 -11.75 -9.21 -6.94
N GLY A 43 -12.86 -8.76 -6.36
CA GLY A 43 -13.55 -9.43 -5.24
C GLY A 43 -12.85 -9.28 -3.89
N ARG A 44 -11.79 -8.47 -3.79
CA ARG A 44 -11.04 -8.16 -2.55
C ARG A 44 -10.84 -6.66 -2.38
N GLU A 45 -11.66 -5.85 -3.02
CA GLU A 45 -11.55 -4.39 -3.00
C GLU A 45 -11.75 -3.83 -1.60
N SER A 46 -12.68 -4.39 -0.82
CA SER A 46 -12.91 -4.00 0.57
C SER A 46 -11.68 -4.25 1.44
N GLU A 47 -11.05 -5.42 1.31
CA GLU A 47 -9.82 -5.78 2.03
C GLU A 47 -8.69 -4.79 1.73
N VAL A 48 -8.55 -4.39 0.46
CA VAL A 48 -7.57 -3.37 0.06
C VAL A 48 -7.90 -2.00 0.65
N LEU A 49 -9.16 -1.57 0.62
CA LEU A 49 -9.59 -0.29 1.19
C LEU A 49 -9.36 -0.25 2.71
N ASP A 50 -9.67 -1.33 3.42
CA ASP A 50 -9.47 -1.49 4.86
C ASP A 50 -7.98 -1.43 5.23
N ALA A 51 -7.12 -2.10 4.45
CA ALA A 51 -5.67 -2.05 4.63
C ALA A 51 -5.10 -0.66 4.30
N ALA A 52 -5.61 -0.01 3.25
CA ALA A 52 -5.13 1.29 2.81
C ALA A 52 -5.39 2.41 3.84
N LYS A 53 -6.48 2.32 4.62
CA LYS A 53 -6.87 3.28 5.68
C LYS A 53 -6.91 4.74 5.19
N ILE A 54 -7.30 4.94 3.93
CA ILE A 54 -7.45 6.28 3.34
C ILE A 54 -8.77 6.86 3.79
N LYS A 55 -8.77 8.10 4.28
CA LYS A 55 -9.97 8.80 4.72
C LYS A 55 -10.39 9.83 3.67
N ILE A 56 -11.68 9.86 3.35
CA ILE A 56 -12.25 10.93 2.54
C ILE A 56 -12.05 12.28 3.26
N GLY A 57 -11.64 13.30 2.52
CA GLY A 57 -11.31 14.63 3.02
C GLY A 57 -9.91 14.78 3.65
N GLU A 58 -9.09 13.72 3.70
CA GLU A 58 -7.69 13.90 4.14
C GLU A 58 -6.85 14.56 3.04
N PRO A 59 -5.77 15.28 3.38
CA PRO A 59 -4.89 15.90 2.39
C PRO A 59 -4.34 14.85 1.41
N LEU A 60 -4.50 15.08 0.10
CA LEU A 60 -4.13 14.13 -0.94
C LEU A 60 -2.61 13.93 -1.02
N LEU A 61 -1.83 14.98 -0.76
CA LEU A 61 -0.38 14.99 -0.99
C LEU A 61 0.44 14.56 0.23
N VAL A 62 -0.11 14.71 1.44
CA VAL A 62 0.60 14.56 2.71
C VAL A 62 -0.21 13.72 3.70
N GLY A 63 0.37 13.34 4.84
CA GLY A 63 -0.35 12.62 5.88
C GLY A 63 -0.42 11.10 5.64
N SER A 64 -1.50 10.47 6.12
CA SER A 64 -1.57 9.01 6.28
C SER A 64 -1.66 8.25 4.96
N ILE A 65 -2.28 8.88 3.95
CA ILE A 65 -2.39 8.39 2.58
C ILE A 65 -1.02 8.04 1.96
N THR A 66 0.05 8.71 2.40
CA THR A 66 1.40 8.53 1.83
C THR A 66 2.03 7.17 2.08
N SER A 67 1.48 6.41 3.03
CA SER A 67 1.93 5.06 3.38
C SER A 67 0.87 3.98 3.10
N SER A 68 -0.21 4.35 2.40
CA SER A 68 -1.31 3.42 2.08
C SER A 68 -0.87 2.29 1.17
N ASP A 69 -0.03 2.57 0.18
CA ASP A 69 0.56 1.56 -0.71
C ASP A 69 1.38 0.54 0.08
N ASN A 70 2.23 0.97 1.01
CA ASN A 70 3.02 0.08 1.86
C ASN A 70 2.13 -0.80 2.75
N ARG A 71 1.04 -0.24 3.29
CA ARG A 71 0.07 -1.04 4.07
C ARG A 71 -0.60 -2.11 3.23
N VAL A 72 -1.04 -1.75 2.02
CA VAL A 72 -1.67 -2.71 1.09
C VAL A 72 -0.66 -3.74 0.62
N ALA A 73 0.60 -3.36 0.38
CA ALA A 73 1.68 -4.28 0.04
C ALA A 73 2.02 -5.26 1.18
N GLY A 74 1.62 -4.95 2.42
CA GLY A 74 1.72 -5.86 3.56
C GLY A 74 0.71 -7.01 3.55
N LEU A 75 -0.29 -6.99 2.66
CA LEU A 75 -1.23 -8.10 2.52
C LEU A 75 -0.51 -9.30 1.88
N PRO A 76 -0.62 -10.52 2.45
CA PRO A 76 0.10 -11.71 1.98
C PRO A 76 -0.05 -12.06 0.50
N TRP A 77 -1.22 -11.79 -0.06
CA TRP A 77 -1.53 -12.11 -1.45
C TRP A 77 -1.11 -11.01 -2.44
N VAL A 78 -0.59 -9.88 -1.95
CA VAL A 78 -0.18 -8.74 -2.78
C VAL A 78 1.31 -8.86 -3.11
N GLU A 79 1.65 -8.82 -4.39
CA GLU A 79 3.03 -8.79 -4.90
C GLU A 79 3.58 -7.36 -4.80
N SER A 80 2.75 -6.40 -5.20
CA SER A 80 3.05 -4.96 -5.06
C SER A 80 1.76 -4.14 -5.07
N ALA A 81 1.81 -2.98 -4.43
CA ALA A 81 0.76 -1.98 -4.48
C ALA A 81 1.37 -0.61 -4.81
N ARG A 82 0.65 0.20 -5.57
CA ARG A 82 1.03 1.57 -5.92
C ARG A 82 -0.15 2.49 -5.73
N LEU A 83 0.10 3.63 -5.10
CA LEU A 83 -0.87 4.70 -4.99
C LEU A 83 -0.58 5.79 -6.02
N ASP A 84 -1.48 5.95 -6.98
CA ASP A 84 -1.51 7.09 -7.88
C ASP A 84 -2.50 8.14 -7.36
N ARG A 85 -2.14 9.42 -7.48
CA ARG A 85 -2.97 10.54 -7.01
C ARG A 85 -3.28 11.46 -8.17
N LYS A 86 -4.55 11.82 -8.33
CA LYS A 86 -4.99 12.84 -9.29
C LYS A 86 -5.47 14.05 -8.53
N LEU A 87 -5.01 15.23 -8.93
CA LEU A 87 -5.39 16.52 -8.35
C LEU A 87 -6.91 16.78 -8.39
N THR A 88 -7.68 15.99 -9.13
CA THR A 88 -9.16 15.94 -9.08
C THR A 88 -9.69 15.13 -7.89
N GLY A 89 -9.01 15.16 -6.74
CA GLY A 89 -9.36 14.43 -5.51
C GLY A 89 -9.42 12.89 -5.60
N THR A 90 -8.77 12.27 -6.59
CA THR A 90 -8.84 10.80 -6.77
C THR A 90 -7.57 10.11 -6.31
N ALA A 91 -7.70 9.20 -5.35
CA ALA A 91 -6.65 8.26 -4.98
C ALA A 91 -6.90 6.92 -5.68
N ARG A 92 -5.96 6.44 -6.48
CA ARG A 92 -6.06 5.18 -7.21
C ARG A 92 -5.02 4.19 -6.68
N LEU A 93 -5.48 3.11 -6.06
CA LEU A 93 -4.65 2.00 -5.62
C LEU A 93 -4.61 0.95 -6.72
N ILE A 94 -3.42 0.74 -7.27
CA ILE A 94 -3.12 -0.29 -8.26
C ILE A 94 -2.46 -1.43 -7.51
N VAL A 95 -3.12 -2.57 -7.46
CA VAL A 95 -2.69 -3.77 -6.73
C VAL A 95 -2.33 -4.84 -7.74
N ARG A 96 -1.19 -5.49 -7.53
CA ARG A 96 -0.76 -6.66 -8.28
C ARG A 96 -0.84 -7.88 -7.38
N SER A 97 -1.67 -8.83 -7.76
CA SER A 97 -1.86 -10.08 -7.00
C SER A 97 -0.71 -11.06 -7.24
N ARG A 98 -0.27 -11.73 -6.18
CA ARG A 98 0.64 -12.89 -6.29
C ARG A 98 -0.09 -14.04 -6.95
N THR A 99 0.61 -14.73 -7.85
CA THR A 99 0.11 -15.94 -8.50
C THR A 99 0.82 -17.15 -7.89
N PRO A 100 0.09 -18.04 -7.19
CA PRO A 100 0.66 -19.30 -6.71
C PRO A 100 1.15 -20.16 -7.87
N VAL A 101 2.34 -20.75 -7.70
CA VAL A 101 2.94 -21.67 -8.68
C VAL A 101 3.23 -23.04 -8.09
N ALA A 102 3.15 -23.18 -6.76
CA ALA A 102 3.31 -24.44 -6.06
C ALA A 102 2.50 -24.46 -4.77
N TYR A 103 2.35 -25.63 -4.14
CA TYR A 103 1.82 -25.73 -2.78
C TYR A 103 2.64 -26.69 -1.92
N ALA A 104 2.58 -26.51 -0.60
CA ALA A 104 3.14 -27.43 0.39
C ALA A 104 2.07 -27.77 1.43
N ARG A 105 2.09 -28.99 1.96
CA ARG A 105 1.13 -29.43 2.98
C ARG A 105 1.55 -28.95 4.36
N THR A 106 0.59 -28.46 5.14
CA THR A 106 0.78 -28.21 6.57
C THR A 106 0.62 -29.52 7.35
N PRO A 107 1.16 -29.63 8.58
CA PRO A 107 0.94 -30.79 9.45
C PRO A 107 -0.54 -31.06 9.74
N GLU A 108 -1.38 -30.03 9.65
CA GLU A 108 -2.82 -30.05 9.91
C GLU A 108 -3.65 -30.57 8.71
N GLY A 109 -3.01 -30.84 7.57
CA GLY A 109 -3.66 -31.33 6.35
C GLY A 109 -4.14 -30.25 5.38
N SER A 110 -4.10 -28.98 5.78
CA SER A 110 -4.28 -27.83 4.88
C SER A 110 -3.09 -27.67 3.93
N VAL A 111 -3.19 -26.78 2.95
CA VAL A 111 -2.08 -26.48 2.03
C VAL A 111 -1.76 -25.00 2.00
N GLY A 112 -0.46 -24.69 2.09
CA GLY A 112 0.07 -23.35 1.84
C GLY A 112 0.36 -23.17 0.36
N LEU A 113 -0.26 -22.17 -0.24
CA LEU A 113 -0.01 -21.75 -1.62
C LEU A 113 1.25 -20.90 -1.67
N ILE A 114 2.17 -21.22 -2.57
CA ILE A 114 3.50 -20.62 -2.66
C ILE A 114 3.68 -20.02 -4.05
N ASP A 115 4.18 -18.80 -4.12
CA ASP A 115 4.50 -18.16 -5.38
C ASP A 115 5.94 -18.42 -5.87
N LYS A 116 6.29 -17.84 -7.01
CA LYS A 116 7.63 -17.96 -7.63
C LYS A 116 8.78 -17.47 -6.74
N GLU A 117 8.51 -16.63 -5.74
CA GLU A 117 9.51 -16.07 -4.83
C GLU A 117 9.67 -16.93 -3.57
N GLY A 118 8.87 -17.99 -3.43
CA GLY A 118 8.79 -18.84 -2.26
C GLY A 118 7.95 -18.23 -1.14
N ILE A 119 7.12 -17.22 -1.41
CA ILE A 119 6.27 -16.59 -0.39
C ILE A 119 4.96 -17.35 -0.29
N VAL A 120 4.55 -17.64 0.95
CA VAL A 120 3.23 -18.23 1.23
C VAL A 120 2.16 -17.18 1.00
N VAL A 121 1.34 -17.36 -0.04
CA VAL A 121 0.28 -16.44 -0.46
C VAL A 121 -0.95 -16.59 0.43
N ALA A 122 -1.34 -17.83 0.71
CA ALA A 122 -2.53 -18.18 1.49
C ALA A 122 -2.44 -19.61 2.02
N ILE A 123 -3.20 -19.91 3.06
CA ILE A 123 -3.45 -21.29 3.52
C ILE A 123 -4.90 -21.62 3.16
N VAL A 124 -5.09 -22.72 2.44
CA VAL A 124 -6.42 -23.18 1.99
C VAL A 124 -6.63 -24.65 2.37
N PRO A 125 -7.88 -25.12 2.50
CA PRO A 125 -8.14 -26.50 2.93
C PRO A 125 -7.66 -27.56 1.92
N THR A 126 -7.71 -27.25 0.62
CA THR A 126 -7.42 -28.19 -0.46
C THR A 126 -6.61 -27.53 -1.58
N PRO A 127 -5.73 -28.27 -2.27
CA PRO A 127 -4.91 -27.70 -3.33
C PRO A 127 -5.74 -27.29 -4.56
N PRO A 128 -5.44 -26.12 -5.15
CA PRO A 128 -6.05 -25.72 -6.41
C PRO A 128 -5.55 -26.60 -7.56
N PRO A 129 -6.37 -26.80 -8.61
CA PRO A 129 -5.97 -27.59 -9.76
C PRO A 129 -4.81 -26.94 -10.52
N GLY A 130 -3.94 -27.76 -11.10
CA GLY A 130 -2.84 -27.29 -11.96
C GLY A 130 -1.63 -26.75 -11.22
N VAL A 131 -1.59 -26.83 -9.89
CA VAL A 131 -0.46 -26.41 -9.06
C VAL A 131 0.27 -27.63 -8.50
N PRO A 132 1.59 -27.81 -8.72
CA PRO A 132 2.34 -28.95 -8.22
C PRO A 132 2.60 -28.90 -6.70
N GLU A 133 2.75 -30.09 -6.09
CA GLU A 133 3.12 -30.26 -4.69
C GLU A 133 4.64 -30.23 -4.50
N ILE A 134 5.12 -29.44 -3.55
CA ILE A 134 6.50 -29.50 -3.05
C ILE A 134 6.53 -30.48 -1.89
N LYS A 135 7.21 -31.61 -2.10
CA LYS A 135 7.50 -32.57 -1.02
C LYS A 135 8.70 -32.10 -0.21
N ASN A 136 8.70 -32.37 1.09
CA ASN A 136 9.79 -32.04 2.02
C ASN A 136 10.13 -30.53 2.09
N ALA A 137 9.13 -29.65 1.92
CA ALA A 137 9.31 -28.20 1.89
C ALA A 137 9.68 -27.55 3.25
N GLY A 138 9.89 -28.34 4.30
CA GLY A 138 9.97 -27.84 5.68
C GLY A 138 8.61 -27.34 6.21
N PRO A 139 8.57 -26.70 7.40
CA PRO A 139 7.36 -26.12 7.94
C PRO A 139 6.83 -24.98 7.06
N VAL A 140 5.54 -25.04 6.72
CA VAL A 140 4.86 -23.95 6.01
C VAL A 140 4.66 -22.78 6.97
N PRO A 141 5.26 -21.60 6.72
CA PRO A 141 5.07 -20.44 7.58
C PRO A 141 3.72 -19.77 7.33
N VAL A 142 3.40 -18.75 8.14
CA VAL A 142 2.19 -17.96 7.96
C VAL A 142 2.21 -17.19 6.63
N PRO A 143 1.05 -16.87 6.04
CA PRO A 143 0.98 -16.09 4.81
C PRO A 143 1.78 -14.77 4.89
N GLY A 144 2.48 -14.44 3.81
CA GLY A 144 3.36 -13.28 3.68
C GLY A 144 4.82 -13.57 4.02
N GLN A 145 5.11 -14.75 4.59
CA GLN A 145 6.48 -15.18 4.88
C GLN A 145 7.04 -16.09 3.78
N LYS A 146 8.36 -16.06 3.65
CA LYS A 146 9.09 -16.92 2.72
C LYS A 146 9.26 -18.31 3.34
N ILE A 147 9.00 -19.34 2.55
CA ILE A 147 9.34 -20.72 2.91
C ILE A 147 10.87 -20.86 2.89
N SER A 148 11.43 -21.27 4.03
CA SER A 148 12.84 -21.62 4.09
C SER A 148 13.03 -22.96 3.39
N ALA A 149 13.94 -23.02 2.42
CA ALA A 149 14.36 -24.31 1.88
C ALA A 149 14.97 -25.16 3.02
N PRO A 150 14.75 -26.48 3.01
CA PRO A 150 15.37 -27.40 3.96
C PRO A 150 16.90 -27.39 3.88
#